data_AF-A0A1Z5SXV8-F1
#
_entry.id   AF-A0A1Z5SXV8-F1
#
_cell.length_a   1.000
_cell.length_b   1.000
_cell.length_c   1.000
_cell.angle_alpha   90.00
_cell.angle_beta   90.00
_cell.angle_gamma   90.00
#
_symmetry.space_group_name_H-M   'P 1'
#
loop_
_entity.id
_entity.type
_entity.pdbx_description
1 polymer ?
#
loop_
_entity_poly.entity_id
_entity_poly.type
_entity_poly.pdbx_seq_one_letter_code
_entity_poly.pdbx_strand_id
1 'polypeptide(L)'
;MAGPVQVVDLASSPGSTQTRLPASSHRLPTVSASAALQELESYDSNEGVDDTRSSDSKLPKDALQLAGGFETNRVTEIWGPSGVGKTALLLQTAAERLRSGKGVTWIDADTPLVGKRLSTLLKSRDTDDSPLTDRLKRFRYHTAPTLSHLLALVLHPRPAFPPEGTSLLVIDGLNTLIDLDYPRFPFAGTAKTEQQKWQAGRRYAVLGSLVSGLNKMAVLNNLAVAVSTGCASRTRSDSGLGSALVPGVGGGEWDSGVWTRLAVFRDFGGRFVGVQKSSGRSLIPRDETGETGNVICFEILQSGKIRAKDVEASAQSTGVNVLRSPAKARKRTFEEVADSEGEDVDEYGWADGDEDALPGSGDETEAPA
;
A
#
# COMPACT_ATOMS: atom_id res chain seq x y z
N MET A 1 67.50 -10.54 25.29
CA MET A 1 66.78 -10.91 26.52
C MET A 1 65.32 -10.50 26.36
N ALA A 2 64.40 -11.27 26.95
CA ALA A 2 62.94 -11.30 26.73
C ALA A 2 62.57 -12.11 25.47
N GLY A 3 61.84 -13.22 25.50
CA GLY A 3 61.17 -14.03 26.52
C GLY A 3 60.22 -14.97 25.74
N PRO A 4 60.25 -16.32 25.91
CA PRO A 4 59.54 -17.20 24.99
C PRO A 4 58.05 -17.35 25.36
N VAL A 5 57.18 -17.13 24.37
CA VAL A 5 55.74 -17.38 24.46
C VAL A 5 55.51 -18.88 24.26
N GLN A 6 54.89 -19.52 25.27
CA GLN A 6 54.55 -20.94 25.25
C GLN A 6 53.34 -21.22 24.35
N VAL A 7 53.53 -22.15 23.43
CA VAL A 7 52.48 -22.85 22.68
C VAL A 7 51.89 -23.91 23.62
N VAL A 8 50.57 -23.91 23.78
CA VAL A 8 49.85 -24.96 24.50
C VAL A 8 48.98 -25.73 23.52
N ASP A 9 49.33 -26.99 23.36
CA ASP A 9 48.57 -28.04 22.68
C ASP A 9 47.28 -28.36 23.46
N LEU A 10 46.13 -28.42 22.78
CA LEU A 10 44.89 -28.96 23.34
C LEU A 10 44.31 -30.01 22.40
N ALA A 11 44.41 -31.26 22.84
CA ALA A 11 43.89 -32.44 22.20
C ALA A 11 42.36 -32.58 22.37
N SER A 12 41.73 -33.07 21.29
CA SER A 12 40.53 -33.94 21.17
C SER A 12 39.45 -34.03 22.27
N SER A 13 38.21 -33.88 21.79
CA SER A 13 36.85 -34.00 22.34
C SER A 13 36.51 -35.12 23.33
N PRO A 14 35.37 -34.99 24.05
CA PRO A 14 34.24 -35.87 23.72
C PRO A 14 32.83 -35.23 23.80
N GLY A 15 31.94 -35.71 22.91
CA GLY A 15 30.58 -36.17 23.22
C GLY A 15 29.58 -35.23 23.91
N SER A 16 28.54 -34.85 23.13
CA SER A 16 27.28 -34.25 23.58
C SER A 16 26.69 -34.93 24.82
N THR A 17 26.59 -34.21 25.93
CA THR A 17 25.78 -34.62 27.09
C THR A 17 24.86 -33.46 27.48
N GLN A 18 23.55 -33.72 27.45
CA GLN A 18 22.49 -32.78 27.78
C GLN A 18 22.68 -32.20 29.20
N THR A 19 22.72 -30.88 29.31
CA THR A 19 22.70 -30.16 30.59
C THR A 19 21.31 -30.21 31.21
N ARG A 20 21.22 -30.84 32.38
CA ARG A 20 20.01 -30.97 33.21
C ARG A 20 19.74 -29.64 33.92
N LEU A 21 18.60 -29.00 33.63
CA LEU A 21 18.17 -27.74 34.24
C LEU A 21 17.52 -27.95 35.64
N PRO A 22 17.55 -26.93 36.53
CA PRO A 22 17.10 -27.03 37.93
C PRO A 22 15.57 -27.12 38.10
N ALA A 23 15.15 -27.78 39.20
CA ALA A 23 13.81 -28.29 39.45
C ALA A 23 12.74 -27.26 39.95
N SER A 24 12.80 -25.99 39.55
CA SER A 24 11.75 -25.02 39.91
C SER A 24 11.49 -23.92 38.87
N SER A 25 11.59 -24.23 37.58
CA SER A 25 11.02 -23.38 36.53
C SER A 25 9.58 -23.80 36.23
N HIS A 26 8.62 -23.00 36.70
CA HIS A 26 7.19 -23.12 36.39
C HIS A 26 6.96 -22.74 34.93
N ARG A 27 7.12 -23.68 34.00
CA ARG A 27 6.74 -23.49 32.60
C ARG A 27 5.22 -23.56 32.51
N LEU A 28 4.59 -22.46 32.13
CA LEU A 28 3.19 -22.48 31.70
C LEU A 28 3.06 -23.46 30.53
N PRO A 29 2.01 -24.30 30.49
CA PRO A 29 1.83 -25.25 29.39
C PRO A 29 1.76 -24.48 28.07
N THR A 30 2.62 -24.86 27.11
CA THR A 30 2.56 -24.36 25.74
C THR A 30 1.33 -24.95 25.07
N VAL A 31 0.27 -24.16 25.01
CA VAL A 31 -0.92 -24.48 24.21
C VAL A 31 -0.62 -24.10 22.76
N SER A 32 -0.83 -25.02 21.83
CA SER A 32 -0.71 -24.75 20.39
C SER A 32 -1.70 -23.65 19.97
N ALA A 33 -1.30 -22.73 19.10
CA ALA A 33 -2.15 -21.64 18.61
C ALA A 33 -3.46 -22.13 17.97
N SER A 34 -3.47 -23.36 17.44
CA SER A 34 -4.67 -24.03 16.91
C SER A 34 -5.64 -24.48 18.00
N ALA A 35 -5.12 -24.96 19.14
CA ALA A 35 -5.94 -25.39 20.27
C ALA A 35 -6.59 -24.20 21.00
N ALA A 36 -5.88 -23.06 21.09
CA ALA A 36 -6.44 -21.81 21.64
C ALA A 36 -7.56 -21.22 20.76
N LEU A 37 -7.52 -21.45 19.44
CA LEU A 37 -8.57 -21.02 18.51
C LEU A 37 -9.84 -21.89 18.60
N GLN A 38 -9.69 -23.21 18.72
CA GLN A 38 -10.82 -24.13 18.89
C GLN A 38 -11.53 -23.97 20.24
N GLU A 39 -10.78 -23.62 21.29
CA GLU A 39 -11.38 -23.33 22.59
C GLU A 39 -12.26 -22.06 22.51
N LEU A 40 -11.83 -21.03 21.75
CA LEU A 40 -12.60 -19.80 21.54
C LEU A 40 -13.91 -20.03 20.77
N GLU A 41 -13.90 -20.92 19.76
CA GLU A 41 -15.10 -21.28 18.98
C GLU A 41 -16.15 -22.03 19.82
N SER A 42 -15.72 -22.75 20.86
CA SER A 42 -16.64 -23.48 21.75
C SER A 42 -17.30 -22.59 22.81
N TYR A 43 -16.69 -21.44 23.16
CA TYR A 43 -17.21 -20.52 24.17
C TYR A 43 -18.35 -19.61 23.66
N ASP A 44 -18.50 -19.43 22.35
CA ASP A 44 -19.44 -18.47 21.76
C ASP A 44 -20.86 -19.04 21.49
N SER A 45 -21.21 -20.17 22.11
CA SER A 45 -22.46 -20.89 21.84
C SER A 45 -23.46 -20.94 22.98
N ASN A 46 -23.31 -20.12 24.03
CA ASN A 46 -24.35 -19.95 25.06
C ASN A 46 -24.30 -18.56 25.72
N GLU A 47 -25.01 -17.59 25.14
CA GLU A 47 -25.95 -16.73 25.86
C GLU A 47 -26.83 -15.99 24.83
N GLY A 48 -28.14 -16.22 24.90
CA GLY A 48 -29.12 -15.65 24.00
C GLY A 48 -29.59 -14.25 24.42
N VAL A 49 -30.42 -13.68 23.53
CA VAL A 49 -31.28 -12.49 23.70
C VAL A 49 -30.65 -11.16 23.26
N ASP A 50 -30.79 -10.77 21.98
CA ASP A 50 -32.00 -10.08 21.48
C ASP A 50 -31.92 -9.91 19.96
N ASP A 51 -32.85 -10.57 19.27
CA ASP A 51 -32.95 -10.73 17.84
C ASP A 51 -33.87 -9.64 17.27
N THR A 52 -33.43 -8.38 17.28
CA THR A 52 -34.14 -7.27 16.61
C THR A 52 -33.21 -6.12 16.17
N ARG A 53 -32.20 -6.42 15.35
CA ARG A 53 -31.62 -5.39 14.45
C ARG A 53 -31.51 -5.93 13.04
N SER A 54 -32.68 -5.96 12.41
CA SER A 54 -32.83 -6.04 10.96
C SER A 54 -31.75 -5.20 10.28
N SER A 55 -31.02 -5.88 9.42
CA SER A 55 -30.17 -5.34 8.36
C SER A 55 -30.82 -4.12 7.68
N ASP A 56 -30.48 -2.94 8.17
CA ASP A 56 -30.72 -1.69 7.45
C ASP A 56 -29.64 -0.69 7.90
N SER A 57 -28.38 -1.09 7.75
CA SER A 57 -27.25 -0.15 7.82
C SER A 57 -27.24 0.70 6.56
N LYS A 58 -28.21 1.62 6.48
CA LYS A 58 -28.04 2.84 5.69
C LYS A 58 -26.78 3.50 6.22
N LEU A 59 -25.67 3.29 5.50
CA LEU A 59 -24.45 4.06 5.65
C LEU A 59 -24.87 5.53 5.76
N PRO A 60 -24.50 6.24 6.84
CA PRO A 60 -24.90 7.63 6.98
C PRO A 60 -24.52 8.37 5.71
N LYS A 61 -25.41 9.26 5.23
CA LYS A 61 -25.25 10.06 3.99
C LYS A 61 -23.96 10.91 3.97
N ASP A 62 -23.25 10.94 5.09
CA ASP A 62 -21.93 11.51 5.29
C ASP A 62 -20.78 10.50 5.12
N ALA A 63 -20.96 9.26 4.64
CA ALA A 63 -19.88 8.26 4.56
C ALA A 63 -18.70 8.64 3.63
N LEU A 64 -18.85 9.67 2.77
CA LEU A 64 -17.71 10.29 2.05
C LEU A 64 -16.95 11.33 2.88
N GLN A 65 -17.57 11.85 3.93
CA GLN A 65 -16.84 12.35 5.07
C GLN A 65 -16.47 11.11 5.88
N LEU A 66 -15.29 10.52 5.63
CA LEU A 66 -14.63 9.72 6.68
C LEU A 66 -14.88 10.48 7.98
N ALA A 67 -15.57 9.90 8.97
CA ALA A 67 -16.06 10.66 10.12
C ALA A 67 -14.94 11.37 10.92
N GLY A 68 -13.66 11.20 10.54
CA GLY A 68 -12.51 12.01 10.96
C GLY A 68 -11.51 12.44 9.86
N GLY A 69 -11.83 12.31 8.55
CA GLY A 69 -10.90 12.55 7.44
C GLY A 69 -9.71 11.56 7.43
N PHE A 70 -8.62 11.88 6.73
CA PHE A 70 -7.38 11.08 6.82
C PHE A 70 -6.80 11.17 8.24
N GLU A 71 -6.51 10.01 8.83
CA GLU A 71 -5.98 9.88 10.18
C GLU A 71 -4.59 10.55 10.29
N THR A 72 -4.38 11.31 11.35
CA THR A 72 -3.08 11.91 11.68
C THR A 72 -2.09 10.84 12.12
N ASN A 73 -0.79 11.07 11.94
CA ASN A 73 0.28 10.11 12.24
C ASN A 73 0.27 8.86 11.35
N ARG A 74 -0.51 8.87 10.26
CA ARG A 74 -0.71 7.73 9.36
C ARG A 74 -0.52 8.12 7.91
N VAL A 75 -0.13 7.11 7.12
CA VAL A 75 -0.03 7.19 5.65
C VAL A 75 -1.27 6.57 5.02
N THR A 76 -1.99 7.35 4.22
CA THR A 76 -3.12 6.90 3.41
C THR A 76 -2.72 6.89 1.94
N GLU A 77 -2.93 5.76 1.26
CA GLU A 77 -2.77 5.64 -0.18
C GLU A 77 -4.12 5.72 -0.89
N ILE A 78 -4.16 6.50 -1.98
CA ILE A 78 -5.30 6.59 -2.89
C ILE A 78 -4.82 6.19 -4.28
N TRP A 79 -5.23 5.02 -4.75
CA TRP A 79 -4.78 4.51 -6.04
C TRP A 79 -5.93 4.41 -7.04
N GLY A 80 -5.58 4.35 -8.32
CA GLY A 80 -6.55 4.13 -9.39
C GLY A 80 -6.14 4.75 -10.72
N PRO A 81 -6.91 4.52 -11.79
CA PRO A 81 -6.60 5.05 -13.13
C PRO A 81 -6.51 6.58 -13.20
N SER A 82 -5.95 7.09 -14.29
CA SER A 82 -5.93 8.54 -14.53
C SER A 82 -7.34 9.10 -14.67
N GLY A 83 -7.54 10.33 -14.18
CA GLY A 83 -8.82 11.02 -14.29
C GLY A 83 -9.93 10.52 -13.38
N VAL A 84 -9.77 9.47 -12.57
CA VAL A 84 -10.85 8.91 -11.70
C VAL A 84 -11.25 9.77 -10.50
N GLY A 85 -10.50 10.83 -10.20
CA GLY A 85 -10.88 11.83 -9.19
C GLY A 85 -10.01 11.84 -7.94
N LYS A 86 -8.86 11.15 -7.95
CA LYS A 86 -7.89 11.10 -6.83
C LYS A 86 -7.48 12.50 -6.35
N THR A 87 -7.01 13.35 -7.26
CA THR A 87 -6.65 14.75 -6.95
C THR A 87 -7.84 15.56 -6.42
N ALA A 88 -9.07 15.26 -6.84
CA ALA A 88 -10.25 15.95 -6.32
C ALA A 88 -10.55 15.55 -4.86
N LEU A 89 -10.39 14.26 -4.52
CA LEU A 89 -10.50 13.77 -3.14
C LEU A 89 -9.44 14.43 -2.24
N LEU A 90 -8.19 14.46 -2.70
CA LEU A 90 -7.10 15.15 -2.00
C LEU A 90 -7.37 16.64 -1.81
N LEU A 91 -7.85 17.33 -2.85
CA LEU A 91 -8.21 18.75 -2.81
C LEU A 91 -9.37 19.04 -1.85
N GLN A 92 -10.38 18.17 -1.81
CA GLN A 92 -11.50 18.29 -0.89
C GLN A 92 -11.01 18.20 0.56
N THR A 93 -10.17 17.21 0.88
CA THR A 93 -9.55 17.05 2.20
C THR A 93 -8.66 18.24 2.55
N ALA A 94 -7.84 18.71 1.61
CA ALA A 94 -7.01 19.90 1.79
C ALA A 94 -7.85 21.14 2.09
N ALA A 95 -8.93 21.37 1.34
CA ALA A 95 -9.84 22.49 1.55
C ALA A 95 -10.50 22.42 2.94
N GLU A 96 -10.86 21.23 3.42
CA GLU A 96 -11.41 21.04 4.77
C GLU A 96 -10.39 21.35 5.87
N ARG A 97 -9.12 20.91 5.71
CA ARG A 97 -8.04 21.26 6.65
C ARG A 97 -7.80 22.77 6.72
N LEU A 98 -7.76 23.44 5.56
CA LEU A 98 -7.57 24.89 5.49
C LEU A 98 -8.75 25.67 6.11
N ARG A 99 -9.99 25.18 5.95
CA ARG A 99 -11.18 25.75 6.62
C ARG A 99 -11.10 25.60 8.14
N SER A 100 -10.63 24.45 8.63
CA SER A 100 -10.37 24.23 10.06
C SER A 100 -9.17 25.01 10.61
N GLY A 101 -8.58 25.90 9.80
CA GLY A 101 -7.47 26.75 10.18
C GLY A 101 -6.10 26.07 10.21
N LYS A 102 -6.00 24.82 9.72
CA LYS A 102 -4.76 24.04 9.71
C LYS A 102 -3.98 24.24 8.40
N GLY A 103 -2.68 24.00 8.45
CA GLY A 103 -1.79 24.04 7.28
C GLY A 103 -1.89 22.79 6.42
N VAL A 104 -1.64 22.97 5.13
CA VAL A 104 -1.52 21.89 4.13
C VAL A 104 -0.26 22.09 3.31
N THR A 105 0.55 21.04 3.22
CA THR A 105 1.70 20.98 2.31
C THR A 105 1.37 20.03 1.17
N TRP A 106 1.46 20.51 -0.07
CA TRP A 106 1.19 19.76 -1.28
C TRP A 106 2.48 19.61 -2.08
N ILE A 107 2.88 18.37 -2.33
CA ILE A 107 3.97 18.00 -3.23
C ILE A 107 3.35 17.41 -4.49
N ASP A 108 3.55 18.09 -5.60
CA ASP A 108 3.20 17.58 -6.91
C ASP A 108 4.36 16.79 -7.51
N ALA A 109 4.09 15.54 -7.91
CA ALA A 109 5.04 14.58 -8.44
C ALA A 109 4.73 14.17 -9.90
N ASP A 110 3.66 14.70 -10.51
CA ASP A 110 3.24 14.30 -11.86
C ASP A 110 2.65 15.48 -12.65
N THR A 111 1.49 15.98 -12.21
CA THR A 111 0.71 16.97 -12.95
C THR A 111 0.47 18.22 -12.10
N PRO A 112 0.93 19.42 -12.53
CA PRO A 112 0.75 20.67 -11.82
C PRO A 112 -0.66 20.93 -11.31
N LEU A 113 -0.76 21.28 -10.03
CA LEU A 113 -2.03 21.57 -9.39
C LEU A 113 -2.67 22.81 -10.02
N VAL A 114 -3.91 22.66 -10.48
CA VAL A 114 -4.71 23.79 -10.98
C VAL A 114 -5.22 24.61 -9.79
N GLY A 115 -4.47 25.63 -9.36
CA GLY A 115 -4.78 26.43 -8.16
C GLY A 115 -6.18 27.05 -8.12
N LYS A 116 -6.78 27.37 -9.28
CA LYS A 116 -8.17 27.86 -9.38
C LYS A 116 -9.20 26.88 -8.80
N ARG A 117 -8.93 25.57 -8.83
CA ARG A 117 -9.83 24.54 -8.26
C ARG A 117 -9.91 24.67 -6.74
N LEU A 118 -8.77 24.85 -6.08
CA LEU A 118 -8.72 25.02 -4.62
C LEU A 118 -9.43 26.31 -4.18
N SER A 119 -9.21 27.42 -4.88
CA SER A 119 -9.88 28.68 -4.53
C SER A 119 -11.39 28.63 -4.73
N THR A 120 -11.86 27.96 -5.79
CA THR A 120 -13.30 27.73 -6.02
C THR A 120 -13.92 26.86 -4.94
N LEU A 121 -13.23 25.78 -4.55
CA LEU A 121 -13.62 24.91 -3.45
C LEU A 121 -13.78 25.69 -2.15
N LEU A 122 -12.79 26.52 -1.79
CA LEU A 122 -12.82 27.29 -0.55
C LEU A 122 -13.96 28.31 -0.48
N LYS A 123 -14.33 28.93 -1.61
CA LYS A 123 -15.46 29.88 -1.72
C LYS A 123 -16.84 29.23 -1.64
N SER A 124 -16.97 27.97 -2.04
CA SER A 124 -18.28 27.28 -2.14
C SER A 124 -19.02 27.07 -0.79
N ARG A 125 -18.40 27.45 0.33
CA ARG A 125 -18.92 27.24 1.69
C ARG A 125 -18.56 28.47 2.55
N ASP A 126 -19.09 29.63 2.17
CA ASP A 126 -18.90 30.91 2.87
C ASP A 126 -19.78 31.00 4.12
N THR A 127 -19.39 30.26 5.16
CA THR A 127 -19.91 30.45 6.54
C THR A 127 -18.83 30.91 7.51
N ASP A 128 -17.58 31.08 7.06
CA ASP A 128 -16.42 31.39 7.90
C ASP A 128 -15.97 32.85 7.69
N ASP A 129 -15.79 33.59 8.80
CA ASP A 129 -15.36 35.00 8.83
C ASP A 129 -13.94 35.26 8.30
N SER A 130 -13.08 34.23 8.23
CA SER A 130 -11.69 34.43 7.80
C SER A 130 -11.59 34.66 6.28
N PRO A 131 -10.88 35.69 5.82
CA PRO A 131 -10.77 35.96 4.38
C PRO A 131 -10.03 34.82 3.67
N LEU A 132 -10.46 34.52 2.44
CA LEU A 132 -9.87 33.46 1.59
C LEU A 132 -8.34 33.54 1.52
N THR A 133 -7.79 34.75 1.47
CA THR A 133 -6.35 35.01 1.42
C THR A 133 -5.60 34.38 2.59
N ASP A 134 -6.14 34.43 3.80
CA ASP A 134 -5.50 33.86 4.98
C ASP A 134 -5.56 32.33 5.01
N ARG A 135 -6.61 31.74 4.44
CA ARG A 135 -6.68 30.29 4.21
C ARG A 135 -5.62 29.86 3.19
N LEU A 136 -5.48 30.59 2.09
CA LEU A 136 -4.49 30.27 1.06
C LEU A 136 -3.03 30.43 1.52
N LYS A 137 -2.73 31.35 2.45
CA LYS A 137 -1.38 31.48 3.05
C LYS A 137 -0.92 30.20 3.77
N ARG A 138 -1.86 29.40 4.27
CA ARG A 138 -1.61 28.11 4.96
C ARG A 138 -1.47 26.93 3.99
N PHE A 139 -1.67 27.16 2.69
CA PHE A 139 -1.41 26.18 1.64
C PHE A 139 0.00 26.38 1.08
N ARG A 140 0.83 25.35 1.18
CA ARG A 140 2.22 25.35 0.68
C ARG A 140 2.33 24.38 -0.46
N TYR A 141 2.81 24.86 -1.60
CA TYR A 141 2.94 24.08 -2.82
C TYR A 141 4.41 23.89 -3.16
N HIS A 142 4.78 22.64 -3.43
CA HIS A 142 6.10 22.23 -3.89
C HIS A 142 5.94 21.33 -5.11
N THR A 143 6.90 21.40 -6.03
CA THR A 143 7.06 20.43 -7.10
C THR A 143 8.25 19.53 -6.77
N ALA A 144 8.09 18.22 -6.97
CA ALA A 144 9.15 17.24 -6.88
C ALA A 144 9.41 16.70 -8.30
N PRO A 145 10.35 17.27 -9.07
CA PRO A 145 10.55 16.90 -10.48
C PRO A 145 11.19 15.53 -10.67
N THR A 146 11.84 14.98 -9.63
CA THR A 146 12.45 13.64 -9.67
C THR A 146 12.21 12.90 -8.36
N LEU A 147 12.34 11.58 -8.37
CA LEU A 147 12.24 10.77 -7.16
C LEU A 147 13.30 11.19 -6.12
N SER A 148 14.52 11.50 -6.55
CA SER A 148 15.58 11.98 -5.66
C SER A 148 15.20 13.27 -4.92
N HIS A 149 14.49 14.21 -5.55
CA HIS A 149 13.99 15.41 -4.87
C HIS A 149 12.98 15.05 -3.78
N LEU A 150 12.07 14.12 -4.06
CA LEU A 150 11.09 13.64 -3.09
C LEU A 150 11.77 12.91 -1.93
N LEU A 151 12.71 12.00 -2.22
CA LEU A 151 13.47 11.27 -1.22
C LEU A 151 14.27 12.21 -0.32
N ALA A 152 14.97 13.19 -0.89
CA ALA A 152 15.71 14.17 -0.10
C ALA A 152 14.78 14.95 0.84
N LEU A 153 13.60 15.35 0.37
CA LEU A 153 12.62 16.08 1.17
C LEU A 153 12.05 15.24 2.32
N VAL A 154 11.84 13.95 2.10
CA VAL A 154 11.22 13.03 3.07
C VAL A 154 12.24 12.45 4.06
N LEU A 155 13.41 12.02 3.56
CA LEU A 155 14.44 11.35 4.36
C LEU A 155 15.38 12.34 5.06
N HIS A 156 15.56 13.53 4.46
CA HIS A 156 16.41 14.59 4.98
C HIS A 156 15.66 15.93 5.01
N PRO A 157 14.51 16.00 5.72
CA PRO A 157 13.72 17.22 5.78
C PRO A 157 14.55 18.35 6.40
N ARG A 158 14.47 19.53 5.80
CA ARG A 158 15.04 20.74 6.42
C ARG A 158 14.28 21.04 7.72
N PRO A 159 14.89 21.69 8.72
CA PRO A 159 14.21 21.98 10.00
C PRO A 159 12.88 22.76 9.87
N ALA A 160 12.72 23.53 8.79
CA ALA A 160 11.50 24.28 8.49
C ALA A 160 10.47 23.50 7.65
N PHE A 161 10.69 22.20 7.41
CA PHE A 161 9.83 21.36 6.60
C PHE A 161 9.33 20.13 7.41
N PRO A 162 8.02 19.86 7.41
CA PRO A 162 6.95 20.71 6.89
C PRO A 162 6.80 21.99 7.74
N PRO A 163 6.25 23.09 7.18
CA PRO A 163 6.04 24.31 7.95
C PRO A 163 5.15 24.07 9.18
N GLU A 164 5.40 24.83 10.25
CA GLU A 164 4.64 24.72 11.49
C GLU A 164 3.13 24.85 11.25
N GLY A 165 2.35 24.04 11.97
CA GLY A 165 0.90 23.96 11.82
C GLY A 165 0.41 23.19 10.59
N THR A 166 1.31 22.57 9.81
CA THR A 166 0.91 21.62 8.76
C THR A 166 0.25 20.40 9.39
N SER A 167 -0.98 20.10 8.95
CA SER A 167 -1.77 18.94 9.41
C SER A 167 -1.98 17.88 8.35
N LEU A 168 -1.68 18.20 7.09
CA LEU A 168 -1.81 17.32 5.95
C LEU A 168 -0.63 17.53 5.01
N LEU A 169 0.06 16.45 4.70
CA LEU A 169 1.02 16.35 3.62
C LEU A 169 0.41 15.54 2.47
N VAL A 170 0.34 16.12 1.29
CA VAL A 170 -0.14 15.45 0.07
C VAL A 170 1.05 15.20 -0.85
N ILE A 171 1.15 14.00 -1.40
CA ILE A 171 2.04 13.64 -2.52
C ILE A 171 1.14 13.15 -3.66
N ASP A 172 0.93 13.97 -4.67
CA ASP A 172 0.05 13.63 -5.81
C ASP A 172 0.88 13.12 -6.98
N GLY A 173 0.66 11.86 -7.40
CA GLY A 173 1.27 11.27 -8.59
C GLY A 173 2.58 10.51 -8.34
N LEU A 174 2.77 9.89 -7.18
CA LEU A 174 4.04 9.22 -6.82
C LEU A 174 4.51 8.19 -7.87
N ASN A 175 3.58 7.45 -8.46
CA ASN A 175 3.92 6.37 -9.40
C ASN A 175 4.73 6.88 -10.61
N THR A 176 4.51 8.12 -11.05
CA THR A 176 5.22 8.68 -12.22
C THR A 176 6.71 8.78 -11.92
N LEU A 177 7.10 9.32 -10.75
CA LEU A 177 8.51 9.42 -10.35
C LEU A 177 9.17 8.06 -10.21
N ILE A 178 8.44 7.09 -9.65
CA ILE A 178 8.96 5.73 -9.44
C ILE A 178 9.14 5.01 -10.78
N ASP A 179 8.17 5.09 -11.68
CA ASP A 179 8.22 4.40 -12.97
C ASP A 179 9.24 5.05 -13.93
N LEU A 180 9.57 6.34 -13.76
CA LEU A 180 10.64 7.02 -14.51
C LEU A 180 12.04 6.54 -14.11
N ASP A 181 12.31 6.42 -12.80
CA ASP A 181 13.64 6.03 -12.30
C ASP A 181 13.83 4.51 -12.25
N TYR A 182 12.73 3.76 -12.04
CA TYR A 182 12.71 2.30 -11.92
C TYR A 182 11.61 1.70 -12.82
N PRO A 183 11.77 1.74 -14.15
CA PRO A 183 10.76 1.26 -15.09
C PRO A 183 10.48 -0.23 -14.91
N ARG A 184 9.21 -0.61 -15.09
CA ARG A 184 8.81 -2.01 -15.16
C ARG A 184 8.97 -2.48 -16.60
N PHE A 185 9.66 -3.60 -16.80
CA PHE A 185 9.81 -4.23 -18.12
C PHE A 185 8.83 -5.41 -18.23
N PRO A 186 7.63 -5.20 -18.81
CA PRO A 186 6.64 -6.25 -18.94
C PRO A 186 7.08 -7.38 -19.88
N PHE A 187 7.96 -7.11 -20.86
CA PHE A 187 8.37 -8.06 -21.91
C PHE A 187 9.81 -8.57 -21.76
N ALA A 188 10.40 -8.51 -20.57
CA ALA A 188 11.67 -9.19 -20.36
C ALA A 188 11.36 -10.69 -20.30
N GLY A 189 11.83 -11.45 -21.30
CA GLY A 189 11.77 -12.91 -21.26
C GLY A 189 12.40 -13.46 -19.97
N THR A 190 12.23 -14.75 -19.72
CA THR A 190 12.74 -15.45 -18.51
C THR A 190 14.22 -15.15 -18.21
N ALA A 191 15.00 -14.80 -19.23
CA ALA A 191 16.34 -14.23 -19.11
C ALA A 191 16.34 -12.73 -18.71
N LYS A 192 16.02 -12.43 -17.45
CA LYS A 192 16.32 -11.10 -16.87
C LYS A 192 17.84 -10.96 -16.70
N THR A 193 18.42 -9.87 -17.21
CA THR A 193 19.83 -9.54 -16.92
C THR A 193 20.02 -9.27 -15.42
N GLU A 194 21.23 -9.46 -14.89
CA GLU A 194 21.52 -9.10 -13.49
C GLU A 194 21.16 -7.63 -13.20
N GLN A 195 21.37 -6.74 -14.16
CA GLN A 195 21.01 -5.33 -14.06
C GLN A 195 19.50 -5.15 -13.88
N GLN A 196 18.66 -5.91 -14.59
CA GLN A 196 17.20 -5.85 -14.45
C GLN A 196 16.74 -6.39 -13.09
N LYS A 197 17.33 -7.49 -12.61
CA LYS A 197 17.06 -8.03 -11.27
C LYS A 197 17.44 -7.02 -10.18
N TRP A 198 18.63 -6.42 -10.31
CA TRP A 198 19.11 -5.38 -9.39
C TRP A 198 18.21 -4.15 -9.39
N GLN A 199 17.76 -3.67 -10.56
CA GLN A 199 16.83 -2.54 -10.66
C GLN A 199 15.47 -2.86 -10.01
N ALA A 200 14.95 -4.08 -10.18
CA ALA A 200 13.70 -4.52 -9.55
C ALA A 200 13.81 -4.55 -8.02
N GLY A 201 14.86 -5.16 -7.48
CA GLY A 201 15.11 -5.15 -6.02
C GLY A 201 15.33 -3.74 -5.47
N ARG A 202 16.06 -2.90 -6.23
CA ARG A 202 16.32 -1.51 -5.82
C ARG A 202 15.03 -0.67 -5.76
N ARG A 203 14.08 -0.89 -6.67
CA ARG A 203 12.77 -0.23 -6.65
C ARG A 203 12.07 -0.42 -5.31
N TYR A 204 11.99 -1.66 -4.82
CA TYR A 204 11.31 -1.96 -3.56
C TYR A 204 12.04 -1.38 -2.36
N ALA A 205 13.36 -1.52 -2.29
CA ALA A 205 14.17 -0.93 -1.20
C ALA A 205 14.02 0.60 -1.11
N VAL A 206 13.91 1.29 -2.26
CA VAL A 206 13.66 2.73 -2.32
C VAL A 206 12.25 3.07 -1.85
N LEU A 207 11.25 2.28 -2.24
CA LEU A 207 9.87 2.43 -1.77
C LEU A 207 9.73 2.20 -0.25
N GLY A 208 10.41 1.19 0.30
CA GLY A 208 10.46 0.95 1.74
C GLY A 208 11.11 2.09 2.51
N SER A 209 12.23 2.61 2.00
CA SER A 209 12.89 3.79 2.56
C SER A 209 11.94 5.00 2.55
N LEU A 210 11.27 5.25 1.42
CA LEU A 210 10.32 6.35 1.28
C LEU A 210 9.15 6.23 2.27
N VAL A 211 8.47 5.09 2.32
CA VAL A 211 7.29 4.92 3.20
C VAL A 211 7.67 4.96 4.68
N SER A 212 8.86 4.47 5.03
CA SER A 212 9.41 4.59 6.39
C SER A 212 9.64 6.06 6.75
N GLY A 213 10.25 6.84 5.84
CA GLY A 213 10.42 8.28 6.01
C GLY A 213 9.09 9.03 6.12
N LEU A 214 8.09 8.67 5.32
CA LEU A 214 6.74 9.25 5.40
C LEU A 214 6.06 8.96 6.74
N ASN A 215 6.14 7.72 7.22
CA ASN A 215 5.61 7.35 8.53
C ASN A 215 6.31 8.11 9.66
N LYS A 216 7.65 8.19 9.63
CA LYS A 216 8.43 8.99 10.58
C LYS A 216 8.00 10.46 10.55
N MET A 217 7.86 11.04 9.37
CA MET A 217 7.42 12.43 9.21
C MET A 217 5.99 12.64 9.72
N ALA A 218 5.08 11.71 9.46
CA ALA A 218 3.70 11.76 9.93
C ALA A 218 3.63 11.81 11.46
N VAL A 219 4.37 10.92 12.13
CA VAL A 219 4.40 10.79 13.59
C VAL A 219 5.09 12.00 14.25
N LEU A 220 6.27 12.39 13.76
CA LEU A 220 7.05 13.47 14.38
C LEU A 220 6.36 14.84 14.28
N ASN A 221 5.55 15.06 13.23
CA ASN A 221 4.90 16.35 12.98
C ASN A 221 3.39 16.33 13.27
N ASN A 222 2.85 15.23 13.80
CA ASN A 222 1.41 15.04 14.03
C ASN A 222 0.52 15.39 12.82
N LEU A 223 0.93 14.93 11.63
CA LEU A 223 0.24 15.20 10.37
C LEU A 223 -0.31 13.92 9.73
N ALA A 224 -1.36 14.06 8.93
CA ALA A 224 -1.81 13.02 8.04
C ALA A 224 -0.99 13.07 6.74
N VAL A 225 -0.55 11.92 6.23
CA VAL A 225 0.08 11.81 4.90
C VAL A 225 -0.90 11.17 3.94
N ALA A 226 -1.13 11.79 2.79
CA ALA A 226 -1.94 11.24 1.72
C ALA A 226 -1.12 11.16 0.43
N VAL A 227 -1.01 9.96 -0.12
CA VAL A 227 -0.24 9.67 -1.33
C VAL A 227 -1.20 9.19 -2.41
N SER A 228 -1.15 9.79 -3.61
CA SER A 228 -1.85 9.25 -4.76
C SER A 228 -0.92 8.43 -5.65
N THR A 229 -1.44 7.31 -6.13
CA THR A 229 -0.73 6.41 -7.05
C THR A 229 -1.64 6.04 -8.22
N GLY A 230 -1.02 5.65 -9.33
CA GLY A 230 -1.69 5.13 -10.52
C GLY A 230 -2.19 3.71 -10.31
N CYS A 231 -2.49 3.02 -11.41
CA CYS A 231 -2.78 1.59 -11.42
C CYS A 231 -1.92 0.88 -12.47
N ALA A 232 -1.69 -0.40 -12.27
CA ALA A 232 -1.13 -1.30 -13.28
C ALA A 232 -2.12 -2.45 -13.55
N SER A 233 -1.99 -3.10 -14.71
CA SER A 233 -2.71 -4.34 -15.00
C SER A 233 -1.86 -5.53 -14.56
N ARG A 234 -2.47 -6.49 -13.89
CA ARG A 234 -1.86 -7.79 -13.53
C ARG A 234 -2.69 -8.89 -14.18
N THR A 235 -2.09 -9.62 -15.12
CA THR A 235 -2.66 -10.87 -15.65
C THR A 235 -2.29 -12.02 -14.72
N ARG A 236 -3.17 -13.02 -14.62
CA ARG A 236 -2.91 -14.23 -13.86
C ARG A 236 -3.18 -15.44 -14.75
N SER A 237 -2.18 -15.80 -15.55
CA SER A 237 -2.24 -16.91 -16.51
C SER A 237 -2.44 -18.27 -15.84
N ASP A 238 -2.04 -18.41 -14.57
CA ASP A 238 -1.98 -19.64 -13.77
C ASP A 238 -3.27 -19.94 -12.97
N SER A 239 -3.91 -18.92 -12.40
CA SER A 239 -5.08 -19.07 -11.53
C SER A 239 -6.41 -19.10 -12.28
N GLY A 240 -6.40 -18.92 -13.60
CA GLY A 240 -7.61 -18.82 -14.42
C GLY A 240 -8.46 -17.57 -14.12
N LEU A 241 -7.93 -16.65 -13.33
CA LEU A 241 -8.51 -15.35 -13.02
C LEU A 241 -8.08 -14.35 -14.10
N GLY A 242 -9.02 -13.54 -14.60
CA GLY A 242 -8.75 -12.54 -15.63
C GLY A 242 -7.77 -11.45 -15.18
N SER A 243 -7.45 -10.53 -16.08
CA SER A 243 -6.64 -9.36 -15.73
C SER A 243 -7.34 -8.49 -14.69
N ALA A 244 -6.60 -8.08 -13.68
CA ALA A 244 -7.06 -7.20 -12.62
C ALA A 244 -6.26 -5.90 -12.57
N LEU A 245 -6.91 -4.81 -12.16
CA LEU A 245 -6.22 -3.57 -11.85
C LEU A 245 -5.63 -3.64 -10.44
N VAL A 246 -4.37 -3.25 -10.31
CA VAL A 246 -3.63 -3.19 -9.05
C VAL A 246 -3.05 -1.80 -8.82
N PRO A 247 -2.70 -1.45 -7.57
CA PRO A 247 -1.92 -0.24 -7.30
C PRO A 247 -0.67 -0.15 -8.18
N GLY A 248 -0.38 1.06 -8.68
CA GLY A 248 0.80 1.29 -9.52
C GLY A 248 2.13 1.18 -8.75
N VAL A 249 2.06 1.32 -7.42
CA VAL A 249 3.15 1.19 -6.46
C VAL A 249 2.76 0.09 -5.47
N GLY A 250 3.70 -0.77 -5.09
CA GLY A 250 3.45 -1.89 -4.19
C GLY A 250 4.74 -2.56 -3.73
N GLY A 251 4.62 -3.75 -3.15
CA GLY A 251 5.71 -4.51 -2.52
C GLY A 251 5.55 -4.57 -1.00
N GLY A 252 6.08 -5.61 -0.36
CA GLY A 252 5.85 -5.89 1.06
C GLY A 252 6.17 -4.71 1.98
N GLU A 253 7.26 -3.99 1.72
CA GLU A 253 7.67 -2.82 2.50
C GLU A 253 6.68 -1.65 2.37
N TRP A 254 6.29 -1.30 1.13
CA TRP A 254 5.33 -0.23 0.86
C TRP A 254 3.97 -0.57 1.48
N ASP A 255 3.47 -1.79 1.22
CA ASP A 255 2.19 -2.26 1.70
C ASP A 255 2.13 -2.28 3.23
N SER A 256 3.21 -2.65 3.90
CA SER A 256 3.31 -2.63 5.36
C SER A 256 3.26 -1.21 5.93
N GLY A 257 3.86 -0.25 5.22
CA GLY A 257 3.89 1.16 5.63
C GLY A 257 2.59 1.94 5.39
N VAL A 258 1.68 1.44 4.54
CA VAL A 258 0.38 2.07 4.27
C VAL A 258 -0.64 1.67 5.34
N TRP A 259 -1.28 2.64 5.99
CA TRP A 259 -2.29 2.41 7.03
C TRP A 259 -3.69 2.20 6.46
N THR A 260 -4.07 3.07 5.52
CA THR A 260 -5.36 3.03 4.83
C THR A 260 -5.13 3.06 3.32
N ARG A 261 -5.82 2.20 2.57
CA ARG A 261 -5.74 2.15 1.10
C ARG A 261 -7.14 2.28 0.51
N LEU A 262 -7.29 3.28 -0.35
CA LEU A 262 -8.51 3.59 -1.08
C LEU A 262 -8.29 3.32 -2.58
N ALA A 263 -9.18 2.52 -3.17
CA ALA A 263 -9.23 2.31 -4.61
C ALA A 263 -10.29 3.24 -5.21
N VAL A 264 -9.90 4.05 -6.19
CA VAL A 264 -10.80 4.99 -6.86
C VAL A 264 -10.91 4.62 -8.33
N PHE A 265 -12.13 4.45 -8.81
CA PHE A 265 -12.37 4.06 -10.19
C PHE A 265 -13.60 4.75 -10.78
N ARG A 266 -13.77 4.64 -12.09
CA ARG A 266 -14.96 5.07 -12.81
C ARG A 266 -15.62 3.83 -13.37
N ASP A 267 -16.94 3.78 -13.27
CA ASP A 267 -17.73 2.76 -13.93
C ASP A 267 -19.08 3.35 -14.39
N PHE A 268 -19.74 2.72 -15.37
CA PHE A 268 -20.85 3.13 -16.28
C PHE A 268 -21.92 4.17 -15.82
N GLY A 269 -21.93 4.64 -14.57
CA GLY A 269 -22.81 5.72 -14.08
C GLY A 269 -22.22 6.66 -13.03
N GLY A 270 -20.91 6.57 -12.71
CA GLY A 270 -20.31 7.39 -11.66
C GLY A 270 -18.83 7.16 -11.39
N ARG A 271 -18.36 7.80 -10.32
CA ARG A 271 -17.05 7.52 -9.72
C ARG A 271 -17.29 6.77 -8.42
N PHE A 272 -16.40 5.85 -8.12
CA PHE A 272 -16.52 5.02 -6.95
C PHE A 272 -15.21 5.08 -6.17
N VAL A 273 -15.34 5.07 -4.85
CA VAL A 273 -14.22 4.86 -3.94
C VAL A 273 -14.57 3.68 -3.06
N GLY A 274 -13.66 2.72 -2.93
CA GLY A 274 -13.80 1.68 -1.92
C GLY A 274 -12.53 1.47 -1.14
N VAL A 275 -12.70 0.86 0.03
CA VAL A 275 -11.64 0.70 1.02
C VAL A 275 -11.06 -0.69 0.88
N GLN A 276 -9.76 -0.77 0.57
CA GLN A 276 -9.04 -2.04 0.47
C GLN A 276 -8.23 -2.36 1.72
N LYS A 277 -7.76 -1.32 2.43
CA LYS A 277 -7.02 -1.44 3.68
C LYS A 277 -7.52 -0.40 4.66
N SER A 278 -7.76 -0.80 5.91
CA SER A 278 -8.15 0.10 6.99
C SER A 278 -7.44 -0.31 8.27
N SER A 279 -6.97 0.68 9.02
CA SER A 279 -6.32 0.45 10.32
C SER A 279 -5.14 -0.53 10.25
N GLY A 280 -4.37 -0.48 9.16
CA GLY A 280 -3.24 -1.38 8.92
C GLY A 280 -3.63 -2.81 8.49
N ARG A 281 -4.92 -3.14 8.43
CA ARG A 281 -5.43 -4.47 8.03
C ARG A 281 -5.98 -4.44 6.61
N SER A 282 -5.56 -5.42 5.79
CA SER A 282 -6.17 -5.64 4.48
C SER A 282 -7.60 -6.13 4.66
N LEU A 283 -8.55 -5.49 4.00
CA LEU A 283 -9.95 -5.89 3.95
C LEU A 283 -10.25 -6.83 2.79
N ILE A 284 -9.28 -6.98 1.88
CA ILE A 284 -9.39 -7.83 0.69
C ILE A 284 -8.41 -8.99 0.84
N PRO A 285 -8.87 -10.25 0.64
CA PRO A 285 -8.01 -11.42 0.56
C PRO A 285 -6.90 -11.23 -0.49
N ARG A 286 -5.71 -11.80 -0.24
CA ARG A 286 -4.59 -11.73 -1.20
C ARG A 286 -4.95 -12.31 -2.57
N ASP A 287 -5.84 -13.30 -2.58
CA ASP A 287 -6.27 -14.01 -3.79
C ASP A 287 -7.25 -13.18 -4.64
N GLU A 288 -7.90 -12.15 -4.09
CA GLU A 288 -8.93 -11.32 -4.74
C GLU A 288 -8.34 -9.99 -5.26
N THR A 289 -7.28 -10.09 -6.04
CA THR A 289 -6.63 -8.90 -6.61
C THR A 289 -7.57 -8.12 -7.51
N GLY A 290 -7.67 -6.82 -7.27
CA GLY A 290 -8.53 -5.90 -8.03
C GLY A 290 -9.94 -5.76 -7.48
N GLU A 291 -10.32 -6.56 -6.49
CA GLU A 291 -11.56 -6.31 -5.78
C GLU A 291 -11.50 -5.00 -5.01
N THR A 292 -12.66 -4.41 -4.78
CA THR A 292 -12.79 -3.18 -4.03
C THR A 292 -14.04 -3.38 -3.20
N GLY A 293 -13.89 -3.75 -1.92
CA GLY A 293 -14.97 -4.24 -1.05
C GLY A 293 -16.21 -3.35 -0.97
N ASN A 294 -16.44 -2.68 0.15
CA ASN A 294 -17.55 -1.72 0.21
C ASN A 294 -17.19 -0.46 -0.58
N VAL A 295 -18.04 -0.10 -1.55
CA VAL A 295 -17.86 1.06 -2.43
C VAL A 295 -18.89 2.14 -2.16
N ILE A 296 -18.46 3.39 -2.31
CA ILE A 296 -19.31 4.58 -2.25
C ILE A 296 -19.24 5.29 -3.59
N CYS A 297 -20.39 5.58 -4.17
CA CYS A 297 -20.45 6.39 -5.38
C CYS A 297 -20.37 7.87 -5.04
N PHE A 298 -19.62 8.62 -5.84
CA PHE A 298 -19.46 10.05 -5.68
C PHE A 298 -19.44 10.78 -7.02
N GLU A 299 -19.75 12.06 -6.96
CA GLU A 299 -19.62 12.98 -8.07
C GLU A 299 -18.75 14.18 -7.69
N ILE A 300 -18.15 14.79 -8.71
CA ILE A 300 -17.36 16.03 -8.57
C ILE A 300 -18.20 17.13 -9.22
N LEU A 301 -18.72 18.04 -8.40
CA LEU A 301 -19.52 19.16 -8.87
C LEU A 301 -18.66 20.18 -9.63
N GLN A 302 -19.31 21.10 -10.35
CA GLN A 302 -18.61 22.17 -11.07
C GLN A 302 -17.77 23.07 -10.13
N SER A 303 -18.17 23.19 -8.86
CA SER A 303 -17.40 23.88 -7.82
C SER A 303 -16.15 23.11 -7.36
N GLY A 304 -15.94 21.89 -7.85
CA GLY A 304 -14.93 20.95 -7.39
C GLY A 304 -15.34 20.13 -6.17
N LYS A 305 -16.46 20.48 -5.51
CA LYS A 305 -16.93 19.81 -4.29
C LYS A 305 -17.31 18.36 -4.60
N ILE A 306 -16.92 17.46 -3.72
CA ILE A 306 -17.30 16.05 -3.78
C ILE A 306 -18.60 15.84 -3.00
N ARG A 307 -19.52 15.08 -3.61
CA ARG A 307 -20.79 14.70 -2.99
C ARG A 307 -21.05 13.22 -3.20
N ALA A 308 -21.62 12.58 -2.17
CA ALA A 308 -22.08 11.20 -2.26
C ALA A 308 -23.29 11.13 -3.18
N LYS A 309 -23.24 10.22 -4.14
CA LYS A 309 -24.33 9.97 -5.06
C LYS A 309 -24.98 8.66 -4.64
N ASP A 310 -26.25 8.71 -4.29
CA ASP A 310 -27.03 7.49 -4.11
C ASP A 310 -27.15 6.82 -5.47
N VAL A 311 -26.75 5.55 -5.54
CA VAL A 311 -26.96 4.70 -6.71
C VAL A 311 -28.07 3.74 -6.33
N GLU A 312 -29.17 3.73 -7.10
CA GLU A 312 -30.20 2.72 -6.92
C GLU A 312 -29.55 1.34 -7.08
N ALA A 313 -29.86 0.42 -6.16
CA ALA A 313 -29.16 -0.85 -5.92
C ALA A 313 -29.09 -1.83 -7.12
N SER A 314 -29.54 -1.43 -8.31
CA SER A 314 -29.35 -2.17 -9.56
C SER A 314 -27.89 -2.24 -10.02
N ALA A 315 -26.96 -1.51 -9.38
CA ALA A 315 -25.52 -1.61 -9.64
C ALA A 315 -24.77 -2.43 -8.57
N GLN A 316 -25.49 -3.20 -7.74
CA GLN A 316 -24.86 -4.36 -7.09
C GLN A 316 -24.30 -5.23 -8.22
N SER A 317 -23.01 -5.53 -8.11
CA SER A 317 -22.23 -6.31 -9.05
C SER A 317 -23.11 -7.13 -10.00
N THR A 318 -23.22 -6.71 -11.26
CA THR A 318 -23.21 -7.72 -12.30
C THR A 318 -21.86 -8.41 -12.11
N GLY A 319 -21.87 -9.45 -11.27
CA GLY A 319 -20.87 -10.48 -11.27
C GLY A 319 -20.89 -10.96 -12.70
N VAL A 320 -20.04 -10.37 -13.53
CA VAL A 320 -19.61 -11.02 -14.74
C VAL A 320 -18.97 -12.26 -14.18
N ASN A 321 -19.71 -13.37 -14.20
CA ASN A 321 -19.14 -14.69 -14.10
C ASN A 321 -18.17 -14.74 -15.27
N VAL A 322 -16.93 -14.29 -15.02
CA VAL A 322 -15.82 -14.52 -15.91
C VAL A 322 -15.73 -16.03 -15.92
N LEU A 323 -16.27 -16.65 -16.97
CA LEU A 323 -16.13 -18.07 -17.17
C LEU A 323 -14.64 -18.34 -17.09
N ARG A 324 -14.23 -19.02 -16.02
CA ARG A 324 -12.85 -19.49 -15.86
C ARG A 324 -12.53 -20.22 -17.15
N SER A 325 -11.53 -19.75 -17.87
CA SER A 325 -11.02 -20.48 -19.02
C SER A 325 -10.72 -21.91 -18.54
N PRO A 326 -11.21 -22.95 -19.23
CA PRO A 326 -11.05 -24.33 -18.78
C PRO A 326 -9.56 -24.59 -18.55
N ALA A 327 -9.24 -25.16 -17.39
CA ALA A 327 -7.87 -25.56 -17.07
C ALA A 327 -7.32 -26.37 -18.23
N LYS A 328 -6.23 -25.91 -18.86
CA LYS A 328 -5.57 -26.65 -19.93
C LYS A 328 -5.25 -28.04 -19.38
N ALA A 329 -5.89 -29.06 -19.94
CA ALA A 329 -5.54 -30.44 -19.64
C ALA A 329 -4.05 -30.63 -19.97
N ARG A 330 -3.28 -31.11 -18.99
CA ARG A 330 -1.87 -31.46 -19.15
C ARG A 330 -1.74 -32.34 -20.39
N LYS A 331 -1.07 -31.84 -21.44
CA LYS A 331 -0.93 -32.54 -22.73
C LYS A 331 -0.41 -33.95 -22.46
N ARG A 332 -1.11 -34.97 -22.98
CA ARG A 332 -0.62 -36.34 -23.03
C ARG A 332 0.65 -36.37 -23.88
N THR A 333 1.61 -37.18 -23.46
CA THR A 333 2.86 -37.51 -24.16
C THR A 333 2.56 -38.17 -25.50
N PHE A 334 2.80 -37.45 -26.59
CA PHE A 334 3.02 -38.03 -27.91
C PHE A 334 4.28 -37.43 -28.52
N GLU A 335 4.97 -38.28 -29.26
CA GLU A 335 6.35 -38.20 -29.72
C GLU A 335 6.76 -36.90 -30.43
N GLU A 336 8.00 -36.53 -30.11
CA GLU A 336 8.95 -35.65 -30.78
C GLU A 336 8.53 -35.06 -32.14
N VAL A 337 8.20 -33.77 -32.12
CA VAL A 337 8.69 -32.83 -33.14
C VAL A 337 9.47 -31.78 -32.38
N ALA A 338 10.80 -31.81 -32.54
CA ALA A 338 11.69 -30.76 -32.06
C ALA A 338 11.48 -29.52 -32.92
N ASP A 339 10.68 -28.56 -32.43
CA ASP A 339 10.81 -27.15 -32.76
C ASP A 339 10.01 -26.30 -31.75
N SER A 340 10.74 -25.37 -31.13
CA SER A 340 10.30 -24.34 -30.15
C SER A 340 10.12 -24.83 -28.71
N GLU A 341 11.20 -24.74 -27.92
CA GLU A 341 11.17 -24.82 -26.46
C GLU A 341 10.09 -23.90 -25.89
N GLY A 342 9.36 -24.43 -24.91
CA GLY A 342 8.18 -23.80 -24.32
C GLY A 342 8.49 -22.49 -23.61
N GLU A 343 7.87 -21.43 -24.11
CA GLU A 343 7.68 -20.19 -23.37
C GLU A 343 6.57 -20.43 -22.33
N ASP A 344 6.96 -20.90 -21.15
CA ASP A 344 6.17 -20.72 -19.94
C ASP A 344 6.18 -19.22 -19.62
N VAL A 345 5.09 -18.56 -20.02
CA VAL A 345 4.89 -17.11 -19.95
C VAL A 345 4.63 -16.69 -18.49
N ASP A 346 5.70 -16.66 -17.70
CA ASP A 346 5.77 -15.99 -16.39
C ASP A 346 5.99 -14.48 -16.62
N GLU A 347 5.03 -13.88 -17.30
CA GLU A 347 5.07 -12.47 -17.70
C GLU A 347 4.51 -11.62 -16.55
N TYR A 348 5.14 -10.47 -16.33
CA TYR A 348 4.93 -9.51 -15.25
C TYR A 348 5.70 -9.81 -13.95
N GLY A 349 6.79 -9.06 -13.74
CA GLY A 349 7.67 -9.03 -12.57
C GLY A 349 7.02 -8.58 -11.26
N TRP A 350 5.94 -9.26 -10.88
CA TRP A 350 5.23 -9.20 -9.60
C TRP A 350 5.39 -10.50 -8.80
N ALA A 351 6.37 -11.34 -9.16
CA ALA A 351 6.66 -12.51 -8.35
C ALA A 351 7.17 -12.03 -6.98
N ASP A 352 6.45 -12.41 -5.93
CA ASP A 352 6.91 -12.31 -4.54
C ASP A 352 8.25 -13.07 -4.32
N GLY A 353 8.69 -13.88 -5.29
CA GLY A 353 10.01 -14.53 -5.30
C GLY A 353 11.22 -13.61 -5.49
N ASP A 354 11.03 -12.33 -5.84
CA ASP A 354 12.12 -11.34 -5.80
C ASP A 354 12.38 -10.83 -4.35
N GLU A 355 11.48 -11.07 -3.38
CA GLU A 355 11.69 -10.76 -1.95
C GLU A 355 12.65 -11.78 -1.28
N ASP A 356 12.71 -13.01 -1.79
CA ASP A 356 13.61 -14.08 -1.28
C ASP A 356 15.07 -13.92 -1.76
N ALA A 357 15.35 -12.98 -2.66
CA ALA A 357 16.67 -12.74 -3.24
C ALA A 357 17.51 -11.68 -2.49
N LEU A 358 17.19 -11.39 -1.23
CA LEU A 358 18.07 -10.62 -0.36
C LEU A 358 19.26 -11.51 0.04
N PRO A 359 20.52 -11.13 -0.25
CA PRO A 359 21.66 -11.93 0.19
C PRO A 359 21.70 -11.91 1.72
N GLY A 360 21.44 -13.08 2.31
CA GLY A 360 21.73 -13.38 3.71
C GLY A 360 23.19 -13.07 3.99
N SER A 361 23.44 -12.48 5.16
CA SER A 361 24.76 -12.28 5.75
C SER A 361 25.65 -13.51 5.52
N GLY A 362 26.75 -13.30 4.79
CA GLY A 362 27.66 -14.36 4.38
C GLY A 362 28.19 -15.14 5.58
N ASP A 363 27.90 -16.44 5.57
CA ASP A 363 28.62 -17.44 6.34
C ASP A 363 29.97 -17.66 5.64
N GLU A 364 31.05 -17.57 6.39
CA GLU A 364 32.42 -17.80 5.94
C GLU A 364 32.58 -19.26 5.50
N THR A 365 32.66 -19.51 4.19
CA THR A 365 33.09 -20.81 3.68
C THR A 365 34.54 -20.74 3.22
N GLU A 366 35.37 -21.37 4.06
CA GLU A 366 36.71 -21.89 3.85
C GLU A 366 36.86 -22.56 2.45
N ALA A 367 37.93 -22.22 1.73
CA ALA A 367 38.32 -22.87 0.48
C ALA A 367 39.27 -24.06 0.77
N PRO A 368 39.15 -25.20 0.06
CA PRO A 368 40.13 -26.26 0.14
C PRO A 368 41.21 -26.16 -0.95
N ALA A 369 42.38 -26.71 -0.59
CA ALA A 369 43.60 -27.03 -1.36
C ALA A 369 44.68 -25.94 -1.45
#